data_AF-A0A075H6S8-F1
#
_entry.id   AF-A0A075H6S8-F1
#
_cell.length_a   1.000
_cell.length_b   1.000
_cell.length_c   1.000
_cell.angle_alpha   90.00
_cell.angle_beta   90.00
_cell.angle_gamma   90.00
#
_symmetry.space_group_name_H-M   'P 1'
#
loop_
_entity.id
_entity.type
_entity.pdbx_description
1 polymer ?
#
loop_
_entity_poly.entity_id
_entity_poly.type
_entity_poly.pdbx_seq_one_letter_code
_entity_poly.pdbx_strand_id
1 'polypeptide(L)'
;MTTAIYLAHLNPVTNAHVEIIEELKKEDNVVVMPVRFLKEENEINSRSFPFNFETRKKMLESVFDNSIEISTNYSFHAPFKKYFPPLISPKSWSLRKQILQGIQKDYFTYTGDKAEGIMLKLYRLNPKIGTRRIISATNVKNEMYAASQGTDSQWKKSVPANVAEIITENWETVKKFASTEDHTMRIAGMKFPKDGYDSK
;
A
#
# COMPACT_ATOMS: atom_id res chain seq x y z
N MET A 1 -10.15 -18.33 -14.02
CA MET A 1 -10.37 -16.98 -13.45
C MET A 1 -9.00 -16.46 -13.08
N THR A 2 -8.57 -15.38 -13.71
CA THR A 2 -7.23 -14.81 -13.53
C THR A 2 -7.13 -14.20 -12.13
N THR A 3 -5.92 -14.12 -11.56
CA THR A 3 -5.68 -13.45 -10.28
C THR A 3 -5.19 -12.01 -10.52
N ALA A 4 -5.96 -11.02 -10.06
CA ALA A 4 -5.55 -9.64 -10.01
C ALA A 4 -4.82 -9.35 -8.69
N ILE A 5 -3.53 -9.03 -8.77
CA ILE A 5 -2.72 -8.67 -7.60
C ILE A 5 -2.68 -7.14 -7.48
N TYR A 6 -3.30 -6.59 -6.44
CA TYR A 6 -3.26 -5.15 -6.18
C TYR A 6 -2.18 -4.83 -5.14
N LEU A 7 -1.08 -4.23 -5.60
CA LEU A 7 0.05 -3.79 -4.79
C LEU A 7 -0.14 -2.32 -4.45
N ALA A 8 -0.29 -1.97 -3.16
CA ALA A 8 -0.55 -0.58 -2.77
C ALA A 8 -0.14 -0.29 -1.31
N HIS A 9 0.14 0.98 -1.00
CA HIS A 9 0.43 1.38 0.37
C HIS A 9 -0.81 1.44 1.28
N LEU A 10 -1.98 1.82 0.74
CA LEU A 10 -3.27 1.87 1.46
C LEU A 10 -3.22 2.69 2.77
N ASN A 11 -2.64 3.88 2.72
CA ASN A 11 -2.43 4.76 3.88
C ASN A 11 -3.19 6.09 3.73
N PRO A 12 -4.52 6.12 3.94
CA PRO A 12 -5.40 5.02 4.34
C PRO A 12 -6.04 4.27 3.14
N VAL A 13 -6.94 3.31 3.40
CA VAL A 13 -7.90 2.81 2.40
C VAL A 13 -8.87 3.96 2.05
N THR A 14 -9.16 4.16 0.77
CA THR A 14 -9.98 5.30 0.26
C THR A 14 -11.05 4.81 -0.69
N ASN A 15 -12.04 5.64 -1.00
CA ASN A 15 -13.08 5.30 -1.99
C ASN A 15 -12.47 4.95 -3.37
N ALA A 16 -11.36 5.59 -3.76
CA ALA A 16 -10.64 5.24 -4.99
C ALA A 16 -10.07 3.81 -4.96
N HIS A 17 -9.58 3.35 -3.80
CA HIS A 17 -9.13 1.96 -3.67
C HIS A 17 -10.32 1.00 -3.74
N VAL A 18 -11.46 1.40 -3.19
CA VAL A 18 -12.68 0.59 -3.24
C VAL A 18 -13.17 0.40 -4.66
N GLU A 19 -13.26 1.48 -5.43
CA GLU A 19 -13.62 1.44 -6.85
C GLU A 19 -12.69 0.51 -7.65
N ILE A 20 -11.38 0.61 -7.44
CA ILE A 20 -10.39 -0.24 -8.12
C ILE A 20 -10.64 -1.72 -7.81
N ILE A 21 -10.80 -2.06 -6.53
CA ILE A 21 -10.97 -3.45 -6.11
C ILE A 21 -12.30 -4.00 -6.63
N GLU A 22 -13.39 -3.24 -6.55
CA GLU A 22 -14.69 -3.64 -7.09
C GLU A 22 -14.68 -3.82 -8.61
N GLU A 23 -13.93 -2.99 -9.35
CA GLU A 23 -13.75 -3.19 -10.79
C GLU A 23 -12.99 -4.49 -11.10
N LEU A 24 -11.91 -4.79 -10.37
CA LEU A 24 -11.14 -6.02 -10.56
C LEU A 24 -11.96 -7.27 -10.22
N LYS A 25 -12.76 -7.22 -9.15
CA LYS A 25 -13.61 -8.33 -8.70
C LYS A 25 -14.66 -8.78 -9.73
N LYS A 26 -14.99 -7.95 -10.74
CA LYS A 26 -15.98 -8.30 -11.76
C LYS A 26 -15.56 -9.50 -12.60
N GLU A 27 -14.26 -9.67 -12.83
CA GLU A 27 -13.72 -10.68 -13.74
C GLU A 27 -12.63 -11.55 -13.09
N ASP A 28 -12.00 -11.07 -12.01
CA ASP A 28 -10.79 -11.66 -11.45
C ASP A 28 -10.94 -11.99 -9.96
N ASN A 29 -10.15 -12.97 -9.50
CA ASN A 29 -9.91 -13.15 -8.08
C ASN A 29 -8.94 -12.06 -7.63
N VAL A 30 -9.28 -11.31 -6.58
CA VAL A 30 -8.46 -10.17 -6.13
C VAL A 30 -7.65 -10.53 -4.90
N VAL A 31 -6.33 -10.35 -5.02
CA VAL A 31 -5.38 -10.42 -3.90
C VAL A 31 -4.81 -9.03 -3.66
N VAL A 32 -5.13 -8.44 -2.51
CA VAL A 32 -4.62 -7.14 -2.10
C VAL A 32 -3.39 -7.36 -1.21
N MET A 33 -2.27 -6.73 -1.56
CA MET A 33 -1.03 -6.81 -0.79
C MET A 33 -0.61 -5.41 -0.32
N PRO A 34 -1.06 -4.99 0.88
CA PRO A 34 -0.59 -3.76 1.50
C PRO A 34 0.94 -3.83 1.68
N VAL A 35 1.68 -2.85 1.14
CA VAL A 35 3.16 -2.84 1.27
C VAL A 35 3.56 -2.82 2.73
N ARG A 36 4.54 -3.64 3.13
CA ARG A 36 5.14 -3.62 4.47
C ARG A 36 6.63 -3.35 4.39
N PHE A 37 7.14 -2.54 5.32
CA PHE A 37 8.56 -2.28 5.50
C PHE A 37 8.97 -2.82 6.86
N LEU A 38 9.74 -3.90 6.88
CA LEU A 38 10.10 -4.62 8.08
C LEU A 38 11.57 -4.38 8.42
N LYS A 39 11.83 -4.02 9.68
CA LYS A 39 13.15 -4.08 10.29
C LYS A 39 13.06 -5.11 11.41
N GLU A 40 13.81 -6.20 11.25
CA GLU A 40 13.57 -7.44 12.01
C GLU A 40 12.10 -7.89 11.81
N GLU A 41 11.34 -8.04 12.90
CA GLU A 41 9.92 -8.41 12.89
C GLU A 41 8.98 -7.19 13.00
N ASN A 42 9.53 -5.98 13.12
CA ASN A 42 8.75 -4.77 13.34
C ASN A 42 8.46 -4.02 12.04
N GLU A 43 7.19 -3.67 11.83
CA GLU A 43 6.80 -2.79 10.72
C GLU A 43 7.19 -1.34 11.01
N ILE A 44 7.94 -0.75 10.10
CA ILE A 44 8.35 0.64 10.15
C ILE A 44 7.20 1.50 9.62
N ASN A 45 6.62 2.30 10.51
CA ASN A 45 5.65 3.34 10.16
C ASN A 45 6.29 4.73 10.07
N SER A 46 5.72 5.61 9.27
CA SER A 46 6.19 6.99 9.10
C SER A 46 5.02 7.94 8.82
N ARG A 47 5.30 9.25 8.74
CA ARG A 47 4.35 10.25 8.24
C ARG A 47 3.77 9.89 6.86
N SER A 48 4.45 9.10 6.05
CA SER A 48 3.94 8.69 4.74
C SER A 48 3.06 7.46 4.77
N PHE A 49 3.26 6.59 5.76
CA PHE A 49 2.53 5.35 5.94
C PHE A 49 2.22 5.17 7.43
N PRO A 50 1.28 5.98 7.98
CA PRO A 50 1.03 6.05 9.41
C PRO A 50 0.39 4.77 9.98
N PHE A 51 -0.34 4.01 9.17
CA PHE A 51 -1.06 2.82 9.62
C PHE A 51 -0.26 1.55 9.32
N ASN A 52 -0.13 0.67 10.30
CA ASN A 52 0.50 -0.64 10.14
C ASN A 52 -0.37 -1.59 9.30
N PHE A 53 0.14 -2.77 9.01
CA PHE A 53 -0.57 -3.79 8.24
C PHE A 53 -1.91 -4.17 8.88
N GLU A 54 -1.95 -4.43 10.20
CA GLU A 54 -3.16 -4.87 10.88
C GLU A 54 -4.29 -3.83 10.81
N THR A 55 -3.99 -2.54 10.99
CA THR A 55 -5.01 -1.49 10.84
C THR A 55 -5.49 -1.42 9.38
N ARG A 56 -4.59 -1.48 8.40
CA ARG A 56 -4.98 -1.45 6.97
C ARG A 56 -5.76 -2.69 6.55
N LYS A 57 -5.42 -3.86 7.10
CA LYS A 57 -6.14 -5.11 6.93
C LYS A 57 -7.56 -4.99 7.47
N LYS A 58 -7.74 -4.50 8.70
CA LYS A 58 -9.08 -4.21 9.26
C LYS A 58 -9.90 -3.27 8.39
N MET A 59 -9.27 -2.24 7.81
CA MET A 59 -9.95 -1.32 6.88
C MET A 59 -10.41 -2.02 5.59
N LEU A 60 -9.64 -2.98 5.08
CA LEU A 60 -10.02 -3.77 3.90
C LEU A 60 -11.12 -4.78 4.26
N GLU A 61 -10.94 -5.53 5.34
CA GLU A 61 -11.92 -6.52 5.82
C GLU A 61 -13.26 -5.88 6.14
N SER A 62 -13.30 -4.67 6.72
CA SER A 62 -14.57 -4.01 7.01
C SER A 62 -15.36 -3.66 5.75
N VAL A 63 -14.70 -3.45 4.61
CA VAL A 63 -15.33 -3.08 3.33
C VAL A 63 -15.66 -4.30 2.49
N PHE A 64 -14.79 -5.30 2.49
CA PHE A 64 -14.83 -6.41 1.54
C PHE A 64 -15.14 -7.76 2.19
N ASP A 65 -15.20 -7.85 3.52
CA ASP A 65 -15.30 -9.10 4.26
C ASP A 65 -14.31 -10.14 3.71
N ASN A 66 -14.83 -11.30 3.28
CA ASN A 66 -14.05 -12.39 2.69
C ASN A 66 -14.07 -12.38 1.15
N SER A 67 -14.52 -11.29 0.51
CA SER A 67 -14.63 -11.20 -0.96
C SER A 67 -13.29 -10.94 -1.67
N ILE A 68 -12.23 -10.69 -0.92
CA ILE A 68 -10.84 -10.53 -1.41
C ILE A 68 -9.88 -11.32 -0.52
N GLU A 69 -8.73 -11.69 -1.07
CA GLU A 69 -7.61 -12.17 -0.27
C GLU A 69 -6.71 -10.99 0.14
N ILE A 70 -6.31 -10.93 1.41
CA ILE A 70 -5.37 -9.92 1.91
C ILE A 70 -4.09 -10.64 2.33
N SER A 71 -2.97 -10.30 1.68
CA SER A 71 -1.70 -11.00 1.85
C SER A 71 -0.55 -10.10 2.30
N THR A 72 0.35 -10.66 3.11
CA THR A 72 1.59 -10.02 3.58
C THR A 72 2.76 -10.22 2.61
N ASN A 73 2.54 -10.88 1.47
CA ASN A 73 3.59 -11.27 0.52
C ASN A 73 4.33 -10.09 -0.13
N TYR A 74 3.79 -8.87 -0.04
CA TYR A 74 4.50 -7.67 -0.45
C TYR A 74 5.22 -6.98 0.72
N SER A 75 6.19 -7.69 1.31
CA SER A 75 7.00 -7.19 2.43
C SER A 75 8.46 -6.98 2.02
N PHE A 76 8.99 -5.80 2.31
CA PHE A 76 10.42 -5.49 2.20
C PHE A 76 11.07 -5.67 3.58
N HIS A 77 12.13 -6.47 3.66
CA HIS A 77 12.93 -6.60 4.87
C HIS A 77 14.19 -5.75 4.75
N ALA A 78 14.56 -5.00 5.78
CA ALA A 78 15.79 -4.22 5.82
C ALA A 78 17.03 -5.10 5.53
N PRO A 79 18.11 -4.55 4.94
CA PRO A 79 18.19 -3.23 4.32
C PRO A 79 17.41 -3.16 2.99
N PHE A 80 16.55 -2.16 2.78
CA PHE A 80 15.68 -2.07 1.59
C PHE A 80 16.45 -1.82 0.28
N LYS A 81 17.66 -1.23 0.34
CA LYS A 81 18.49 -1.05 -0.85
C LYS A 81 18.81 -2.36 -1.57
N LYS A 82 18.76 -3.50 -0.86
CA LYS A 82 19.06 -4.81 -1.44
C LYS A 82 18.09 -5.20 -2.57
N TYR A 83 16.90 -4.59 -2.65
CA TYR A 83 15.92 -4.88 -3.70
C TYR A 83 16.13 -4.09 -5.00
N PHE A 84 17.21 -3.30 -5.08
CA PHE A 84 17.55 -2.45 -6.22
C PHE A 84 18.99 -2.70 -6.71
N PRO A 85 19.26 -2.47 -8.02
CA PRO A 85 18.29 -2.27 -9.09
C PRO A 85 17.50 -3.57 -9.39
N PRO A 86 16.25 -3.47 -9.90
CA PRO A 86 15.45 -4.62 -10.28
C PRO A 86 16.19 -5.52 -11.29
N LEU A 87 15.87 -6.81 -11.33
CA LEU A 87 16.45 -7.86 -12.20
C LEU A 87 17.91 -8.25 -11.94
N ILE A 88 18.74 -7.35 -11.42
CA ILE A 88 20.17 -7.63 -11.19
C ILE A 88 20.39 -8.17 -9.78
N SER A 89 19.65 -7.66 -8.79
CA SER A 89 19.80 -8.14 -7.41
C SER A 89 19.09 -9.48 -7.18
N PRO A 90 19.75 -10.49 -6.57
CA PRO A 90 19.11 -11.72 -6.12
C PRO A 90 17.91 -11.48 -5.18
N LYS A 91 17.95 -10.40 -4.39
CA LYS A 91 16.85 -10.06 -3.48
C LYS A 91 15.66 -9.47 -4.21
N SER A 92 15.84 -8.82 -5.36
CA SER A 92 14.72 -8.43 -6.24
C SER A 92 13.95 -9.65 -6.73
N TRP A 93 14.65 -10.73 -7.07
CA TRP A 93 14.03 -12.02 -7.44
C TRP A 93 13.35 -12.70 -6.26
N SER A 94 13.95 -12.61 -5.06
CA SER A 94 13.32 -13.09 -3.83
C SER A 94 12.00 -12.38 -3.56
N LEU A 95 11.95 -11.05 -3.70
CA LEU A 95 10.71 -10.27 -3.53
C LEU A 95 9.65 -10.69 -4.56
N ARG A 96 10.05 -10.84 -5.83
CA ARG A 96 9.14 -11.35 -6.86
C ARG A 96 8.59 -12.73 -6.49
N LYS A 97 9.45 -13.66 -6.06
CA LYS A 97 9.04 -15.01 -5.64
C LYS A 97 8.07 -14.96 -4.45
N GLN A 98 8.31 -14.05 -3.51
CA GLN A 98 7.45 -13.81 -2.35
C GLN A 98 6.08 -13.30 -2.78
N ILE A 99 6.01 -12.24 -3.62
CA ILE A 99 4.75 -11.70 -4.16
C ILE A 99 3.93 -12.80 -4.86
N LEU A 100 4.60 -13.68 -5.61
CA LEU A 100 3.92 -14.74 -6.37
C LEU A 100 3.69 -16.03 -5.56
N GLN A 101 4.06 -16.08 -4.29
CA GLN A 101 3.85 -17.26 -3.46
C GLN A 101 2.36 -17.49 -3.23
N GLY A 102 1.88 -18.68 -3.60
CA GLY A 102 0.45 -19.03 -3.50
C GLY A 102 -0.43 -18.48 -4.64
N ILE A 103 0.13 -17.68 -5.55
CA ILE A 103 -0.61 -17.14 -6.70
C ILE A 103 -0.66 -18.16 -7.83
N GLN A 104 -1.83 -18.30 -8.47
CA GLN A 104 -2.01 -19.14 -9.64
C GLN A 104 -1.15 -18.64 -10.83
N LYS A 105 -0.87 -19.53 -11.79
CA LYS A 105 0.00 -19.20 -12.94
C LYS A 105 -0.56 -18.06 -13.81
N ASP A 106 -1.88 -17.91 -13.84
CA ASP A 106 -2.56 -16.85 -14.57
C ASP A 106 -2.84 -15.65 -13.65
N TYR A 107 -2.02 -14.61 -13.76
CA TYR A 107 -2.12 -13.41 -12.92
C TYR A 107 -1.64 -12.15 -13.66
N PHE A 108 -2.06 -11.00 -13.14
CA PHE A 108 -1.49 -9.69 -13.45
C PHE A 108 -1.38 -8.83 -12.18
N THR A 109 -0.48 -7.86 -12.18
CA THR A 109 -0.46 -6.81 -11.14
C THR A 109 -1.24 -5.60 -11.59
N TYR A 110 -1.93 -4.91 -10.69
CA TYR A 110 -2.62 -3.66 -10.98
C TYR A 110 -1.90 -2.49 -10.33
N THR A 111 -1.70 -1.41 -11.09
CA THR A 111 -1.31 -0.10 -10.54
C THR A 111 -1.96 1.03 -11.34
N GLY A 112 -2.31 2.12 -10.66
CA GLY A 112 -2.74 3.38 -11.30
C GLY A 112 -1.59 4.33 -11.64
N ASP A 113 -0.35 3.98 -11.31
CA ASP A 113 0.84 4.81 -11.53
C ASP A 113 1.72 4.26 -12.66
N LYS A 114 2.05 5.13 -13.62
CA LYS A 114 2.85 4.74 -14.80
C LYS A 114 4.28 4.36 -14.44
N ALA A 115 4.91 5.07 -13.50
CA ALA A 115 6.29 4.80 -13.11
C ALA A 115 6.38 3.48 -12.33
N GLU A 116 5.44 3.23 -11.43
CA GLU A 116 5.27 1.94 -10.77
C GLU A 116 5.02 0.82 -11.79
N GLY A 117 4.19 1.06 -12.80
CA GLY A 117 3.96 0.10 -13.89
C GLY A 117 5.24 -0.28 -14.63
N ILE A 118 6.13 0.67 -14.89
CA ILE A 118 7.44 0.37 -15.49
C ILE A 118 8.26 -0.51 -14.54
N MET A 119 8.29 -0.20 -13.25
CA MET A 119 9.02 -0.99 -12.26
C MET A 119 8.48 -2.42 -12.15
N LEU A 120 7.16 -2.60 -12.06
CA LEU A 120 6.53 -3.92 -12.01
C LEU A 120 6.82 -4.73 -13.27
N LYS A 121 6.89 -4.08 -14.44
CA LYS A 121 7.30 -4.73 -15.69
C LYS A 121 8.76 -5.21 -15.60
N LEU A 122 9.66 -4.41 -15.04
CA LEU A 122 11.04 -4.83 -14.77
C LEU A 122 11.09 -6.01 -13.80
N TYR A 123 10.24 -6.05 -12.77
CA TYR A 123 10.12 -7.23 -11.90
C TYR A 123 9.42 -8.44 -12.55
N ARG A 124 9.03 -8.38 -13.84
CA ARG A 124 8.27 -9.42 -14.55
C ARG A 124 7.01 -9.85 -13.77
N LEU A 125 6.24 -8.85 -13.34
CA LEU A 125 4.98 -9.00 -12.59
C LEU A 125 3.74 -8.67 -13.43
N ASN A 126 3.87 -8.55 -14.76
CA ASN A 126 2.75 -8.37 -15.70
C ASN A 126 1.77 -7.24 -15.31
N PRO A 127 2.20 -5.97 -15.25
CA PRO A 127 1.34 -4.89 -14.79
C PRO A 127 0.27 -4.50 -15.83
N LYS A 128 -0.98 -4.40 -15.38
CA LYS A 128 -2.05 -3.63 -16.04
C LYS A 128 -2.08 -2.23 -15.42
N ILE A 129 -1.86 -1.21 -16.25
CA ILE A 129 -1.86 0.19 -15.82
C ILE A 129 -3.29 0.73 -15.95
N GLY A 130 -3.92 1.04 -14.82
CA GLY A 130 -5.25 1.64 -14.77
C GLY A 130 -5.24 3.15 -15.00
N THR A 131 -6.43 3.74 -14.99
CA THR A 131 -6.59 5.20 -14.97
C THR A 131 -6.39 5.74 -13.55
N ARG A 132 -5.74 6.90 -13.44
CA ARG A 132 -5.53 7.55 -12.15
C ARG A 132 -6.87 8.06 -11.60
N ARG A 133 -7.23 7.63 -10.40
CA ARG A 133 -8.42 8.12 -9.69
C ARG A 133 -8.22 9.53 -9.14
N ILE A 134 -9.33 10.24 -8.94
CA ILE A 134 -9.34 11.63 -8.45
C ILE A 134 -8.86 11.68 -6.99
N ILE A 135 -9.36 10.77 -6.15
CA ILE A 135 -8.99 10.68 -4.74
C ILE A 135 -7.62 9.98 -4.63
N SER A 136 -6.67 10.63 -3.97
CA SER A 136 -5.39 10.02 -3.63
C SER A 136 -5.27 9.84 -2.12
N ALA A 137 -4.72 8.70 -1.70
CA ALA A 137 -4.45 8.43 -0.29
C ALA A 137 -3.57 9.51 0.36
N THR A 138 -2.66 10.12 -0.41
CA THR A 138 -1.83 11.23 0.09
C THR A 138 -2.66 12.45 0.46
N ASN A 139 -3.65 12.82 -0.37
CA ASN A 139 -4.53 13.96 -0.08
C ASN A 139 -5.38 13.68 1.16
N VAL A 140 -6.04 12.53 1.22
CA VAL A 140 -6.85 12.11 2.38
C VAL A 140 -6.02 12.12 3.66
N LYS A 141 -4.78 11.61 3.60
CA LYS A 141 -3.86 11.62 4.74
C LYS A 141 -3.48 13.02 5.19
N ASN A 142 -3.19 13.93 4.25
CA ASN A 142 -2.90 15.31 4.60
C ASN A 142 -4.11 16.02 5.20
N GLU A 143 -5.32 15.75 4.69
CA GLU A 143 -6.58 16.25 5.25
C GLU A 143 -6.84 15.70 6.67
N MET A 144 -6.49 14.44 6.96
CA MET A 144 -6.52 13.87 8.31
C MET A 144 -5.52 14.57 9.23
N TYR A 145 -4.30 14.84 8.76
CA TYR A 145 -3.30 15.57 9.54
C TYR A 145 -3.75 16.99 9.84
N ALA A 146 -4.31 17.72 8.88
CA ALA A 146 -4.90 19.04 9.12
C ALA A 146 -6.02 19.00 10.16
N ALA A 147 -6.93 18.02 10.05
CA ALA A 147 -7.97 17.78 11.07
C ALA A 147 -7.40 17.52 12.47
N SER A 148 -6.31 16.75 12.56
CA SER A 148 -5.66 16.45 13.85
C SER A 148 -5.05 17.68 14.51
N GLN A 149 -4.83 18.76 13.76
CA GLN A 149 -4.31 20.05 14.22
C GLN A 149 -5.41 21.12 14.34
N GLY A 150 -6.69 20.71 14.34
CA GLY A 150 -7.82 21.62 14.55
C GLY A 150 -8.32 22.35 13.30
N THR A 151 -7.87 21.98 12.10
CA THR A 151 -8.41 22.53 10.85
C THR A 151 -9.67 21.78 10.41
N ASP A 152 -10.70 22.50 9.97
CA ASP A 152 -11.87 21.87 9.36
C ASP A 152 -11.48 21.07 8.10
N SER A 153 -11.96 19.83 8.02
CA SER A 153 -11.54 18.88 7.00
C SER A 153 -12.67 17.93 6.66
N GLN A 154 -12.74 17.53 5.39
CA GLN A 154 -13.79 16.67 4.86
C GLN A 154 -13.26 15.27 4.51
N TRP A 155 -12.11 14.86 5.08
CA TRP A 155 -11.44 13.59 4.76
C TRP A 155 -12.35 12.36 4.86
N LYS A 156 -13.33 12.39 5.78
CA LYS A 156 -14.32 11.32 5.96
C LYS A 156 -15.15 11.07 4.69
N LYS A 157 -15.35 12.06 3.82
CA LYS A 157 -16.06 11.89 2.54
C LYS A 157 -15.24 11.13 1.50
N SER A 158 -13.92 11.02 1.69
CA SER A 158 -12.99 10.39 0.77
C SER A 158 -12.72 8.91 1.10
N VAL A 159 -13.33 8.40 2.16
CA VAL A 159 -13.19 7.01 2.62
C VAL A 159 -14.57 6.40 2.91
N PRO A 160 -14.71 5.06 2.90
CA PRO A 160 -15.91 4.40 3.37
C PRO A 160 -16.21 4.69 4.85
N ALA A 161 -17.49 4.63 5.26
CA ALA A 161 -17.91 4.99 6.62
C ALA A 161 -17.25 4.12 7.71
N ASN A 162 -17.27 2.80 7.53
CA ASN A 162 -16.54 1.81 8.33
C ASN A 162 -15.02 2.08 8.41
N VAL A 163 -14.40 2.52 7.31
CA VAL A 163 -12.97 2.92 7.31
C VAL A 163 -12.77 4.21 8.10
N ALA A 164 -13.69 5.18 7.99
CA ALA A 164 -13.65 6.41 8.79
C ALA A 164 -13.76 6.12 10.30
N GLU A 165 -14.58 5.15 10.69
CA GLU A 165 -14.69 4.67 12.07
C GLU A 165 -13.36 4.09 12.56
N ILE A 166 -12.78 3.14 11.82
CA ILE A 166 -11.46 2.54 12.17
C ILE A 166 -10.37 3.61 12.28
N ILE A 167 -10.34 4.59 11.38
CA ILE A 167 -9.39 5.71 11.46
C ILE A 167 -9.62 6.54 12.73
N THR A 168 -10.89 6.79 13.09
CA THR A 168 -11.27 7.55 14.28
C THR A 168 -10.87 6.81 15.56
N GLU A 169 -11.05 5.49 15.61
CA GLU A 169 -10.56 4.64 16.72
C GLU A 169 -9.03 4.66 16.84
N ASN A 170 -8.33 4.83 15.71
CA ASN A 170 -6.86 4.89 15.64
C ASN A 170 -6.34 6.34 15.54
N TRP A 171 -7.10 7.34 16.01
CA TRP A 171 -6.79 8.76 15.80
C TRP A 171 -5.48 9.21 16.45
N GLU A 172 -5.05 8.58 17.55
CA GLU A 172 -3.74 8.85 18.16
C GLU A 172 -2.58 8.62 17.19
N THR A 173 -2.69 7.62 16.32
CA THR A 173 -1.71 7.36 15.25
C THR A 173 -1.66 8.52 14.27
N VAL A 174 -2.82 9.08 13.91
CA VAL A 174 -2.89 10.25 13.02
C VAL A 174 -2.22 11.45 13.68
N LYS A 175 -2.57 11.77 14.94
CA LYS A 175 -1.97 12.87 15.70
C LYS A 175 -0.45 12.72 15.83
N LYS A 176 0.01 11.51 16.21
CA LYS A 176 1.44 11.18 16.34
C LYS A 176 2.19 11.50 15.06
N PHE A 177 1.71 11.04 13.90
CA PHE A 177 2.44 11.23 12.65
C PHE A 177 2.25 12.63 12.03
N ALA A 178 1.14 13.32 12.32
CA ALA A 178 0.90 14.69 11.88
C ALA A 178 1.93 15.69 12.42
N SER A 179 2.53 15.43 13.59
CA SER A 179 3.57 16.26 14.21
C SER A 179 5.01 15.82 13.90
N THR A 180 5.20 14.73 13.15
CA THR A 180 6.54 14.21 12.80
C THR A 180 7.03 14.68 11.43
N GLU A 181 8.35 14.76 11.25
CA GLU A 181 8.97 14.96 9.94
C GLU A 181 8.81 13.70 9.05
N ASP A 182 8.70 13.89 7.73
CA ASP A 182 8.63 12.79 6.76
C ASP A 182 10.04 12.23 6.49
N HIS A 183 10.47 11.26 7.29
CA HIS A 183 11.72 10.54 7.07
C HIS A 183 11.58 9.43 6.01
N THR A 184 11.04 9.78 4.85
CA THR A 184 10.99 8.90 3.67
C THR A 184 11.87 9.41 2.54
N MET A 185 12.19 8.51 1.62
CA MET A 185 12.90 8.81 0.37
C MET A 185 12.15 8.20 -0.81
N ARG A 186 12.31 8.78 -1.99
CA ARG A 186 11.76 8.24 -3.24
C ARG A 186 12.86 7.56 -4.04
N ILE A 187 12.65 6.29 -4.38
CA ILE A 187 13.56 5.47 -5.19
C ILE A 187 12.75 4.86 -6.32
N ALA A 188 13.11 5.18 -7.57
CA ALA A 188 12.43 4.67 -8.77
C ALA A 188 10.89 4.84 -8.73
N GLY A 189 10.41 6.00 -8.29
CA GLY A 189 8.97 6.30 -8.19
C GLY A 189 8.27 5.77 -6.93
N MET A 190 8.90 4.88 -6.18
CA MET A 190 8.37 4.30 -4.96
C MET A 190 8.86 5.04 -3.71
N LYS A 191 8.06 5.07 -2.65
CA LYS A 191 8.42 5.71 -1.38
C LYS A 191 8.86 4.68 -0.33
N PHE A 192 10.01 4.91 0.29
CA PHE A 192 10.61 4.04 1.32
C PHE A 192 10.89 4.82 2.61
N PRO A 193 10.77 4.21 3.79
CA PRO A 193 11.36 4.74 5.02
C PRO A 193 12.88 4.86 4.87
N LYS A 194 13.46 5.96 5.39
CA LYS A 194 14.92 6.10 5.49
C LYS A 194 15.49 5.10 6.50
N ASP A 195 14.81 4.92 7.63
CA ASP A 195 15.14 3.85 8.58
C ASP A 195 14.90 2.49 7.92
N GLY A 196 15.89 1.60 7.96
CA GLY A 196 15.85 0.32 7.25
C GLY A 196 16.28 0.38 5.78
N TYR A 197 16.59 1.53 5.19
CA TYR A 197 17.06 1.58 3.80
C TYR A 197 18.50 1.04 3.65
N ASP A 198 19.42 1.58 4.44
CA ASP A 198 20.84 1.21 4.47
C ASP A 198 21.21 0.32 5.65
N SER A 199 20.48 0.43 6.76
CA SER A 199 20.75 -0.28 8.01
C SER A 199 20.36 -1.75 7.93
N LYS A 200 21.17 -2.61 8.53
CA LYS A 200 20.81 -4.01 8.79
C LYS A 200 19.68 -4.09 9.82
#